data_AF-A0A386PTS4-F1
#
_entry.id   AF-A0A386PTS4-F1
#
_cell.length_a   1.000
_cell.length_b   1.000
_cell.length_c   1.000
_cell.angle_alpha   90.00
_cell.angle_beta   90.00
_cell.angle_gamma   90.00
#
_symmetry.space_group_name_H-M   'P 1'
#
loop_
_entity.id
_entity.type
_entity.pdbx_description
1 polymer ?
#
loop_
_entity_poly.entity_id
_entity_poly.type
_entity_poly.pdbx_seq_one_letter_code
_entity_poly.pdbx_strand_id
1 'polypeptide(L)'
;MKDKKDLKSRTKSEHYLMVGAGIVGVVTAIIFFIMLSRGVVNAVVTSKISSQYQDKELEVLKTDLNYRTLSFIGKVIDVSDGIVITKSNIQKYQELENYIQARKDRTKDVNDLYDGKSDYRDDVTSDKINGLDKTLLKEKNQDVYQKQRNKLDTIQIWYEQTQDADKYLHKTWEAFNNDNGSLSFKKISMVNTYYKLVKNKTVKKRWGEAVTKMDDYFANHQGDSSRVAAVKQELEALKNAPLTEKYTPASVDIVSSLNSTSGASDSLSQAGITGKNVLYYNSSKNTLALMTRVSGKYVAEDGYANVLSSQVSSGKYTVKKLVNASSSDAIITDSSNSNFGQYVSNATDSSLSDLNVSNPENTTADFSSATPVFWFKNNSALNSSIYFGNSSTIGFIYAGGTGYNNGMQISSSDLSNLMSQISSGITFYVN
;
A
#
# COMPACT_ATOMS: atom_id res chain seq x y z
N MET A 1 -50.79 -4.32 -66.99
CA MET A 1 -51.28 -4.68 -65.64
C MET A 1 -50.33 -5.75 -65.11
N LYS A 2 -49.52 -5.45 -64.07
CA LYS A 2 -49.71 -5.89 -62.66
C LYS A 2 -49.80 -7.43 -62.56
N ASP A 3 -48.94 -8.16 -61.84
CA ASP A 3 -48.53 -7.94 -60.46
C ASP A 3 -47.18 -8.58 -60.09
N LYS A 4 -46.48 -7.88 -59.18
CA LYS A 4 -45.43 -8.42 -58.32
C LYS A 4 -46.09 -9.26 -57.21
N LYS A 5 -45.63 -10.49 -56.99
CA LYS A 5 -45.78 -11.16 -55.69
C LYS A 5 -44.43 -11.57 -55.18
N ASP A 6 -43.98 -10.77 -54.22
CA ASP A 6 -42.81 -11.00 -53.42
C ASP A 6 -43.23 -11.61 -52.08
N LEU A 7 -42.28 -12.38 -51.52
CA LEU A 7 -42.03 -12.65 -50.10
C LEU A 7 -42.77 -13.76 -49.33
N LYS A 8 -41.89 -14.58 -48.73
CA LYS A 8 -41.88 -15.15 -47.37
C LYS A 8 -42.47 -16.55 -47.20
N SER A 9 -41.59 -17.55 -47.28
CA SER A 9 -41.46 -18.48 -46.17
C SER A 9 -40.02 -18.43 -45.63
N ARG A 10 -39.89 -17.88 -44.41
CA ARG A 10 -38.66 -17.85 -43.61
C ARG A 10 -38.77 -18.97 -42.60
N THR A 11 -38.18 -20.12 -42.89
CA THR A 11 -37.92 -21.17 -41.90
C THR A 11 -36.68 -20.76 -41.11
N LYS A 12 -36.87 -20.39 -39.83
CA LYS A 12 -35.81 -19.92 -38.93
C LYS A 12 -34.61 -20.88 -38.85
N SER A 13 -34.80 -22.19 -39.07
CA SER A 13 -33.72 -23.18 -39.00
C SER A 13 -32.70 -23.05 -40.14
N GLU A 14 -33.13 -22.78 -41.38
CA GLU A 14 -32.22 -22.62 -42.53
C GLU A 14 -31.37 -21.37 -42.41
N HIS A 15 -31.89 -20.32 -41.76
CA HIS A 15 -31.12 -19.10 -41.53
C HIS A 15 -30.04 -19.30 -40.45
N TYR A 16 -30.30 -20.10 -39.41
CA TYR A 16 -29.28 -20.44 -38.41
C TYR A 16 -28.27 -21.47 -38.93
N LEU A 17 -28.70 -22.40 -39.80
CA LEU A 17 -27.81 -23.36 -40.46
C LEU A 17 -26.94 -22.68 -41.53
N MET A 18 -27.46 -21.75 -42.32
CA MET A 18 -26.65 -20.95 -43.27
C MET A 18 -25.74 -19.95 -42.56
N VAL A 19 -26.15 -19.35 -41.44
CA VAL A 19 -25.27 -18.46 -40.66
C VAL A 19 -24.20 -19.26 -39.91
N GLY A 20 -24.54 -20.44 -39.38
CA GLY A 20 -23.59 -21.37 -38.77
C GLY A 20 -22.58 -21.93 -39.78
N ALA A 21 -23.04 -22.38 -40.95
CA ALA A 21 -22.21 -22.85 -42.04
C ALA A 21 -21.38 -21.73 -42.69
N GLY A 22 -21.88 -20.49 -42.70
CA GLY A 22 -21.14 -19.31 -43.15
C GLY A 22 -20.00 -18.92 -42.19
N ILE A 23 -20.22 -18.99 -40.88
CA ILE A 23 -19.17 -18.74 -39.89
C ILE A 23 -18.13 -19.86 -39.93
N VAL A 24 -18.55 -21.12 -39.99
CA VAL A 24 -17.62 -22.26 -40.12
C VAL A 24 -16.87 -22.17 -41.44
N GLY A 25 -17.53 -21.91 -42.58
CA GLY A 25 -16.90 -21.76 -43.88
C GLY A 25 -15.93 -20.59 -43.98
N VAL A 26 -16.22 -19.45 -43.34
CA VAL A 26 -15.28 -18.32 -43.22
C VAL A 26 -14.10 -18.69 -42.33
N VAL A 27 -14.31 -19.38 -41.20
CA VAL A 27 -13.23 -19.86 -40.34
C VAL A 27 -12.37 -20.89 -41.07
N THR A 28 -12.96 -21.84 -41.81
CA THR A 28 -12.25 -22.85 -42.59
C THR A 28 -11.51 -22.26 -43.80
N ALA A 29 -12.09 -21.26 -44.48
CA ALA A 29 -11.43 -20.55 -45.58
C ALA A 29 -10.29 -19.64 -45.07
N ILE A 30 -10.49 -18.97 -43.93
CA ILE A 30 -9.43 -18.27 -43.22
C ILE A 30 -8.34 -19.27 -42.86
N ILE A 31 -8.67 -20.44 -42.29
CA ILE A 31 -7.74 -21.53 -41.97
C ILE A 31 -7.01 -22.07 -43.21
N PHE A 32 -7.67 -22.19 -44.36
CA PHE A 32 -7.04 -22.64 -45.62
C PHE A 32 -6.06 -21.59 -46.18
N PHE A 33 -6.40 -20.30 -46.09
CA PHE A 33 -5.49 -19.18 -46.41
C PHE A 33 -4.33 -19.05 -45.40
N ILE A 34 -4.59 -19.42 -44.15
CA ILE A 34 -3.68 -19.50 -43.00
C ILE A 34 -2.75 -20.72 -43.09
N MET A 35 -3.20 -21.85 -43.64
CA MET A 35 -2.40 -23.05 -43.87
C MET A 35 -1.27 -22.81 -44.88
N LEU A 36 -1.52 -22.00 -45.92
CA LEU A 36 -0.49 -21.54 -46.86
C LEU A 36 0.53 -20.56 -46.22
N SER A 37 0.26 -20.08 -45.01
CA SER A 37 1.08 -19.10 -44.31
C SER A 37 1.31 -19.48 -42.84
N ARG A 38 1.67 -20.74 -42.55
CA ARG A 38 2.01 -21.25 -41.19
C ARG A 38 2.78 -20.25 -40.32
N GLY A 39 3.68 -19.44 -40.90
CA GLY A 39 4.39 -18.36 -40.20
C GLY A 39 3.50 -17.21 -39.71
N VAL A 40 2.57 -16.72 -40.53
CA VAL A 40 1.64 -15.62 -40.20
C VAL A 40 0.70 -16.04 -39.08
N VAL A 41 0.20 -17.27 -39.11
CA VAL A 41 -0.70 -17.83 -38.08
C VAL A 41 -0.01 -17.92 -36.73
N ASN A 42 1.20 -18.49 -36.72
CA ASN A 42 1.99 -18.60 -35.50
C ASN A 42 2.40 -17.23 -34.98
N ALA A 43 2.68 -16.25 -35.84
CA ALA A 43 2.93 -14.88 -35.44
C ALA A 43 1.69 -14.21 -34.81
N VAL A 44 0.50 -14.41 -35.40
CA VAL A 44 -0.77 -13.87 -34.87
C VAL A 44 -1.13 -14.52 -33.53
N VAL A 45 -0.99 -15.84 -33.40
CA VAL A 45 -1.24 -16.54 -32.13
C VAL A 45 -0.23 -16.10 -31.06
N THR A 46 1.06 -16.02 -31.40
CA THR A 46 2.10 -15.53 -30.48
C THR A 46 1.82 -14.09 -30.04
N SER A 47 1.43 -13.22 -30.97
CA SER A 47 1.10 -11.82 -30.70
C SER A 47 -0.14 -11.71 -29.79
N LYS A 48 -1.18 -12.51 -30.03
CA LYS A 48 -2.41 -12.51 -29.22
C LYS A 48 -2.23 -13.14 -27.84
N ILE A 49 -1.36 -14.15 -27.70
CA ILE A 49 -0.90 -14.66 -26.39
C ILE A 49 -0.14 -13.56 -25.66
N SER A 50 0.84 -12.94 -26.34
CA SER A 50 1.68 -11.88 -25.77
C SER A 50 0.85 -10.67 -25.32
N SER A 51 -0.25 -10.35 -26.02
CA SER A 51 -1.10 -9.20 -25.69
C SER A 51 -1.95 -9.40 -24.43
N GLN A 52 -2.02 -10.62 -23.88
CA GLN A 52 -2.63 -10.89 -22.56
C GLN A 52 -1.70 -10.54 -21.41
N TYR A 53 -0.40 -10.43 -21.67
CA TYR A 53 0.60 -10.05 -20.70
C TYR A 53 0.73 -8.52 -20.64
N GLN A 54 0.85 -8.01 -19.42
CA GLN A 54 1.33 -6.66 -19.14
C GLN A 54 2.86 -6.64 -19.24
N ASP A 55 3.51 -7.67 -18.72
CA ASP A 55 4.94 -7.95 -18.89
C ASP A 55 5.10 -9.40 -19.35
N LYS A 56 5.68 -9.60 -20.54
CA LYS A 56 5.86 -10.92 -21.13
C LYS A 56 7.10 -11.64 -20.57
N GLU A 57 8.15 -10.91 -20.21
CA GLU A 57 9.39 -11.49 -19.70
C GLU A 57 9.20 -12.02 -18.27
N LEU A 58 8.38 -11.33 -17.47
CA LEU A 58 8.00 -11.75 -16.13
C LEU A 58 6.73 -12.60 -16.08
N GLU A 59 6.07 -12.80 -17.23
CA GLU A 59 4.79 -13.51 -17.38
C GLU A 59 3.66 -12.91 -16.51
N VAL A 60 3.65 -11.58 -16.37
CA VAL A 60 2.61 -10.85 -15.65
C VAL A 60 1.39 -10.67 -16.55
N LEU A 61 0.28 -11.33 -16.25
CA LEU A 61 -0.98 -11.12 -16.95
C LEU A 61 -1.59 -9.76 -16.64
N LYS A 62 -2.28 -9.17 -17.62
CA LYS A 62 -3.12 -7.99 -17.42
C LYS A 62 -4.22 -8.28 -16.39
N THR A 63 -4.68 -7.21 -15.73
CA THR A 63 -5.82 -7.24 -14.81
C THR A 63 -7.08 -7.65 -15.55
N ASP A 64 -7.35 -7.01 -16.69
CA ASP A 64 -8.46 -7.33 -17.58
C ASP A 64 -7.98 -8.14 -18.79
N LEU A 65 -8.33 -9.43 -18.80
CA LEU A 65 -7.98 -10.36 -19.88
C LEU A 65 -9.00 -10.29 -21.02
N ASN A 66 -8.52 -10.40 -22.26
CA ASN A 66 -9.40 -10.45 -23.42
C ASN A 66 -9.84 -11.88 -23.69
N TYR A 67 -10.87 -12.33 -22.97
CA TYR A 67 -11.43 -13.68 -23.08
C TYR A 67 -11.93 -14.05 -24.49
N ARG A 68 -12.37 -13.06 -25.29
CA ARG A 68 -12.73 -13.32 -26.70
C ARG A 68 -11.51 -13.72 -27.52
N THR A 69 -10.38 -13.06 -27.27
CA THR A 69 -9.11 -13.36 -27.94
C THR A 69 -8.57 -14.71 -27.48
N LEU A 70 -8.63 -15.02 -26.18
CA LEU A 70 -8.25 -16.32 -25.64
C LEU A 70 -9.09 -17.46 -26.24
N SER A 71 -10.42 -17.33 -26.23
CA SER A 71 -11.33 -18.31 -26.80
C SER A 71 -11.11 -18.52 -28.31
N PHE A 72 -10.77 -17.45 -29.05
CA PHE A 72 -10.41 -17.57 -30.45
C PHE A 72 -9.12 -18.41 -30.65
N ILE A 73 -8.08 -18.18 -29.83
CA ILE A 73 -6.84 -18.95 -29.91
C ILE A 73 -7.10 -20.43 -29.59
N GLY A 74 -7.84 -20.72 -28.52
CA GLY A 74 -8.22 -22.10 -28.16
C GLY A 74 -8.93 -22.81 -29.31
N LYS A 75 -9.95 -22.18 -29.91
CA LYS A 75 -10.66 -22.74 -31.07
C LYS A 75 -9.75 -22.97 -32.28
N VAL A 76 -8.79 -22.08 -32.54
CA VAL A 76 -7.84 -22.26 -33.65
C VAL A 76 -6.89 -23.42 -33.36
N ILE A 77 -6.43 -23.58 -32.12
CA ILE A 77 -5.61 -24.73 -31.71
C ILE A 77 -6.41 -26.02 -31.90
N ASP A 78 -7.63 -26.10 -31.36
CA ASP A 78 -8.50 -27.28 -31.41
C ASP A 78 -8.82 -27.70 -32.85
N VAL A 79 -9.22 -26.75 -33.71
CA VAL A 79 -9.60 -27.04 -35.10
C VAL A 79 -8.37 -27.36 -35.97
N SER A 80 -7.17 -26.93 -35.57
CA SER A 80 -5.95 -27.15 -36.36
C SER A 80 -5.27 -28.49 -36.14
N ASP A 81 -5.71 -29.28 -35.14
CA ASP A 81 -5.18 -30.60 -34.76
C ASP A 81 -3.63 -30.66 -34.71
N GLY A 82 -2.99 -29.57 -34.27
CA GLY A 82 -1.53 -29.45 -34.18
C GLY A 82 -0.78 -29.31 -35.52
N ILE A 83 -1.48 -29.22 -36.66
CA ILE A 83 -0.88 -29.14 -38.00
C ILE A 83 -0.47 -27.70 -38.38
N VAL A 84 -1.17 -26.70 -37.83
CA VAL A 84 -1.02 -25.28 -38.19
C VAL A 84 -0.30 -24.47 -37.10
N ILE A 85 -0.60 -24.74 -35.82
CA ILE A 85 0.02 -24.07 -34.67
C ILE A 85 1.22 -24.90 -34.17
N THR A 86 2.35 -24.25 -33.91
CA THR A 86 3.53 -24.94 -33.36
C THR A 86 3.27 -25.47 -31.96
N LYS A 87 3.89 -26.61 -31.61
CA LYS A 87 3.83 -27.19 -30.25
C LYS A 87 4.19 -26.18 -29.14
N SER A 88 5.18 -25.31 -29.40
CA SER A 88 5.57 -24.26 -28.45
C SER A 88 4.43 -23.26 -28.18
N ASN A 89 3.66 -22.88 -29.19
CA ASN A 89 2.51 -21.97 -29.01
C ASN A 89 1.34 -22.66 -28.30
N ILE A 90 1.14 -23.96 -28.53
CA ILE A 90 0.15 -24.76 -27.80
C ILE A 90 0.50 -24.84 -26.32
N GLN A 91 1.77 -25.14 -25.99
CA GLN A 91 2.26 -25.19 -24.60
C GLN A 91 2.09 -23.82 -23.91
N LYS A 92 2.52 -22.73 -24.54
CA LYS A 92 2.36 -21.37 -24.00
C LYS A 92 0.90 -20.99 -23.76
N TYR A 93 -0.01 -21.46 -24.61
CA TYR A 93 -1.44 -21.25 -24.43
C TYR A 93 -1.99 -22.07 -23.25
N GLN A 94 -1.57 -23.32 -23.08
CA GLN A 94 -1.95 -24.15 -21.93
C GLN A 94 -1.42 -23.59 -20.60
N GLU A 95 -0.18 -23.13 -20.56
CA GLU A 95 0.41 -22.44 -19.40
C GLU A 95 -0.38 -21.19 -19.03
N LEU A 96 -0.77 -20.40 -20.04
CA LEU A 96 -1.63 -19.23 -19.87
C LEU A 96 -3.00 -19.61 -19.29
N GLU A 97 -3.66 -20.64 -19.83
CA GLU A 97 -4.95 -21.11 -19.29
C GLU A 97 -4.84 -21.60 -17.85
N ASN A 98 -3.80 -22.37 -17.52
CA ASN A 98 -3.55 -22.84 -16.17
C ASN A 98 -3.36 -21.67 -15.20
N TYR A 99 -2.60 -20.64 -15.60
CA TYR A 99 -2.40 -19.46 -14.77
C TYR A 99 -3.70 -18.65 -14.58
N ILE A 100 -4.51 -18.51 -15.63
CA ILE A 100 -5.83 -17.88 -15.56
C ILE A 100 -6.76 -18.64 -14.61
N GLN A 101 -6.77 -19.97 -14.68
CA GLN A 101 -7.58 -20.80 -13.81
C GLN A 101 -7.12 -20.68 -12.36
N ALA A 102 -5.82 -20.76 -12.10
CA ALA A 102 -5.26 -20.58 -10.77
C ALA A 102 -5.62 -19.20 -10.16
N ARG A 103 -5.66 -18.13 -10.98
CA ARG A 103 -6.13 -16.80 -10.54
C ARG A 103 -7.62 -16.82 -10.14
N LYS A 104 -8.46 -17.50 -10.92
CA LYS A 104 -9.89 -17.64 -10.61
C LYS A 104 -10.09 -18.43 -9.32
N ASP A 105 -9.34 -19.51 -9.14
CA ASP A 105 -9.41 -20.35 -7.94
C ASP A 105 -9.00 -19.55 -6.70
N ARG A 106 -7.85 -18.86 -6.74
CA ARG A 106 -7.43 -17.95 -5.66
C ARG A 106 -8.49 -16.89 -5.32
N THR A 107 -9.08 -16.27 -6.33
CA THR A 107 -10.14 -15.27 -6.14
C THR A 107 -11.38 -15.90 -5.50
N LYS A 108 -11.76 -17.10 -5.94
CA LYS A 108 -12.88 -17.84 -5.40
C LYS A 108 -12.63 -18.21 -3.94
N ASP A 109 -11.47 -18.76 -3.63
CA ASP A 109 -11.14 -19.23 -2.29
C ASP A 109 -11.19 -18.10 -1.24
N VAL A 110 -10.70 -16.90 -1.60
CA VAL A 110 -10.79 -15.71 -0.74
C VAL A 110 -12.24 -15.26 -0.56
N ASN A 111 -13.03 -15.22 -1.64
CA ASN A 111 -14.44 -14.84 -1.54
C ASN A 111 -15.26 -15.86 -0.73
N ASP A 112 -14.90 -17.15 -0.81
CA ASP A 112 -15.57 -18.24 -0.10
C ASP A 112 -15.34 -18.20 1.42
N LEU A 113 -14.48 -17.31 1.94
CA LEU A 113 -14.35 -17.03 3.38
C LEU A 113 -15.47 -16.13 3.92
N TYR A 114 -16.14 -15.38 3.05
CA TYR A 114 -17.20 -14.45 3.44
C TYR A 114 -18.54 -15.16 3.58
N ASP A 115 -19.33 -14.73 4.57
CA ASP A 115 -20.75 -15.09 4.73
C ASP A 115 -21.64 -13.84 4.56
N GLY A 116 -21.58 -13.26 3.37
CA GLY A 116 -22.22 -11.99 3.04
C GLY A 116 -21.25 -10.81 3.07
N LYS A 117 -21.75 -9.59 3.32
CA LYS A 117 -20.95 -8.36 3.23
C LYS A 117 -20.19 -8.01 4.52
N SER A 118 -20.66 -8.50 5.65
CA SER A 118 -20.25 -8.05 6.98
C SER A 118 -19.78 -9.17 7.90
N ASP A 119 -19.75 -10.41 7.41
CA ASP A 119 -19.50 -11.57 8.23
C ASP A 119 -18.59 -12.56 7.49
N TYR A 120 -17.86 -13.35 8.26
CA TYR A 120 -17.05 -14.46 7.76
C TYR A 120 -17.65 -15.82 8.18
N ARG A 121 -17.36 -16.86 7.40
CA ARG A 121 -17.91 -18.20 7.61
C ARG A 121 -17.34 -18.90 8.85
N ASP A 122 -18.11 -19.81 9.41
CA ASP A 122 -17.74 -20.53 10.64
C ASP A 122 -16.53 -21.46 10.49
N ASP A 123 -16.26 -21.94 9.27
CA ASP A 123 -15.14 -22.84 8.98
C ASP A 123 -13.81 -22.10 8.72
N VAL A 124 -13.77 -20.78 8.93
CA VAL A 124 -12.54 -19.98 8.80
C VAL A 124 -11.66 -20.20 10.03
N THR A 125 -10.42 -20.62 9.77
CA THR A 125 -9.38 -20.81 10.78
C THR A 125 -8.13 -20.01 10.41
N SER A 126 -7.24 -19.78 11.39
CA SER A 126 -5.94 -19.16 11.12
C SER A 126 -5.15 -19.92 10.05
N ASP A 127 -5.18 -21.26 10.07
CA ASP A 127 -4.50 -22.09 9.06
C ASP A 127 -5.06 -21.89 7.65
N LYS A 128 -6.38 -21.75 7.51
CA LYS A 128 -7.03 -21.48 6.23
C LYS A 128 -6.64 -20.10 5.69
N ILE A 129 -6.60 -19.09 6.55
CA ILE A 129 -6.15 -17.73 6.21
C ILE A 129 -4.68 -17.75 5.76
N ASN A 130 -3.80 -18.36 6.55
CA ASN A 130 -2.36 -18.44 6.27
C ASN A 130 -2.04 -19.25 5.00
N GLY A 131 -2.80 -20.32 4.75
CA GLY A 131 -2.67 -21.13 3.54
C GLY A 131 -3.07 -20.36 2.28
N LEU A 132 -4.14 -19.55 2.36
CA LEU A 132 -4.57 -18.71 1.26
C LEU A 132 -3.59 -17.57 1.01
N ASP A 133 -3.05 -16.95 2.04
CA ASP A 133 -2.02 -15.91 1.91
C ASP A 133 -0.81 -16.41 1.11
N LYS A 134 -0.27 -17.57 1.47
CA LYS A 134 0.81 -18.24 0.71
C LYS A 134 0.45 -18.53 -0.74
N THR A 135 -0.82 -18.83 -1.01
CA THR A 135 -1.29 -19.12 -2.37
C THR A 135 -1.44 -17.82 -3.16
N LEU A 136 -1.89 -16.73 -2.53
CA LEU A 136 -1.99 -15.41 -3.15
C LEU A 136 -0.64 -14.87 -3.61
N LEU A 137 0.46 -15.14 -2.89
CA LEU A 137 1.83 -14.75 -3.28
C LEU A 137 2.27 -15.29 -4.66
N LYS A 138 1.55 -16.28 -5.21
CA LYS A 138 1.80 -16.80 -6.57
C LYS A 138 1.18 -15.93 -7.67
N GLU A 139 0.35 -14.94 -7.33
CA GLU A 139 -0.19 -13.98 -8.28
C GLU A 139 0.86 -12.91 -8.61
N LYS A 140 1.35 -12.94 -9.85
CA LYS A 140 2.34 -12.00 -10.39
C LYS A 140 1.77 -10.61 -10.69
N ASN A 141 0.47 -10.49 -10.97
CA ASN A 141 -0.17 -9.17 -11.14
C ASN A 141 -0.52 -8.56 -9.78
N GLN A 142 0.16 -7.48 -9.44
CA GLN A 142 0.05 -6.83 -8.13
C GLN A 142 -1.34 -6.26 -7.84
N ASP A 143 -2.05 -5.71 -8.83
CA ASP A 143 -3.40 -5.17 -8.62
C ASP A 143 -4.39 -6.29 -8.24
N VAL A 144 -4.31 -7.42 -8.96
CA VAL A 144 -5.14 -8.59 -8.68
C VAL A 144 -4.76 -9.19 -7.33
N TYR A 145 -3.47 -9.32 -7.03
CA TYR A 145 -2.97 -9.79 -5.75
C TYR A 145 -3.50 -8.92 -4.60
N GLN A 146 -3.27 -7.60 -4.64
CA GLN A 146 -3.65 -6.67 -3.59
C GLN A 146 -5.15 -6.64 -3.36
N LYS A 147 -5.95 -6.72 -4.44
CA LYS A 147 -7.41 -6.79 -4.33
C LYS A 147 -7.87 -8.03 -3.56
N GLN A 148 -7.23 -9.18 -3.77
CA GLN A 148 -7.55 -10.38 -2.98
C GLN A 148 -6.93 -10.33 -1.58
N ARG A 149 -5.72 -9.77 -1.43
CA ARG A 149 -5.05 -9.62 -0.13
C ARG A 149 -5.85 -8.73 0.81
N ASN A 150 -6.31 -7.56 0.36
CA ASN A 150 -7.17 -6.67 1.16
C ASN A 150 -8.44 -7.36 1.67
N LYS A 151 -9.02 -8.25 0.87
CA LYS A 151 -10.17 -9.05 1.28
C LYS A 151 -9.77 -10.09 2.33
N LEU A 152 -8.67 -10.81 2.10
CA LEU A 152 -8.15 -11.77 3.06
C LEU A 152 -7.78 -11.09 4.40
N ASP A 153 -7.19 -9.90 4.38
CA ASP A 153 -6.84 -9.11 5.56
C ASP A 153 -8.08 -8.65 6.32
N THR A 154 -9.14 -8.27 5.61
CA THR A 154 -10.43 -7.98 6.24
C THR A 154 -10.94 -9.19 7.02
N ILE A 155 -10.87 -10.39 6.44
CA ILE A 155 -11.24 -11.63 7.12
C ILE A 155 -10.33 -11.91 8.31
N GLN A 156 -9.02 -11.69 8.17
CA GLN A 156 -8.05 -11.88 9.24
C GLN A 156 -8.36 -10.96 10.43
N ILE A 157 -8.57 -9.67 10.19
CA ILE A 157 -8.93 -8.69 11.23
C ILE A 157 -10.23 -9.11 11.92
N TRP A 158 -11.25 -9.50 11.15
CA TRP A 158 -12.52 -9.96 11.70
C TRP A 158 -12.39 -11.22 12.54
N TYR A 159 -11.54 -12.15 12.12
CA TYR A 159 -11.23 -13.37 12.86
C TYR A 159 -10.51 -13.05 14.17
N GLU A 160 -9.45 -12.25 14.15
CA GLU A 160 -8.68 -11.84 15.33
C GLU A 160 -9.55 -11.06 16.32
N GLN A 161 -10.31 -10.08 15.85
CA GLN A 161 -11.27 -9.33 16.68
C GLN A 161 -12.33 -10.26 17.30
N THR A 162 -12.76 -11.29 16.58
CA THR A 162 -13.71 -12.27 17.12
C THR A 162 -13.06 -13.14 18.19
N GLN A 163 -11.81 -13.57 18.04
CA GLN A 163 -11.09 -14.32 19.07
C GLN A 163 -10.87 -13.51 20.34
N ASP A 164 -10.52 -12.23 20.20
CA ASP A 164 -10.31 -11.34 21.35
C ASP A 164 -11.63 -10.98 22.03
N ALA A 165 -12.68 -10.71 21.24
CA ALA A 165 -14.03 -10.54 21.76
C ALA A 165 -14.49 -11.78 22.52
N ASP A 166 -14.24 -12.98 21.98
CA ASP A 166 -14.63 -14.25 22.61
C ASP A 166 -14.00 -14.42 23.99
N LYS A 167 -12.68 -14.19 24.10
CA LYS A 167 -11.95 -14.24 25.36
C LYS A 167 -12.45 -13.20 26.37
N TYR A 168 -12.68 -11.97 25.93
CA TYR A 168 -13.14 -10.89 26.81
C TYR A 168 -14.56 -11.13 27.32
N LEU A 169 -15.48 -11.50 26.42
CA LEU A 169 -16.87 -11.79 26.74
C LEU A 169 -16.96 -12.98 27.70
N HIS A 170 -16.16 -14.03 27.47
CA HIS A 170 -16.09 -15.19 28.35
C HIS A 170 -15.62 -14.82 29.75
N LYS A 171 -14.46 -14.15 29.86
CA LYS A 171 -13.93 -13.73 31.16
C LYS A 171 -14.91 -12.83 31.93
N THR A 172 -15.60 -11.93 31.23
CA THR A 172 -16.54 -11.01 31.86
C THR A 172 -17.82 -11.72 32.28
N TRP A 173 -18.31 -12.66 31.47
CA TRP A 173 -19.46 -13.50 31.79
C TRP A 173 -19.20 -14.42 32.99
N GLU A 174 -18.02 -15.05 33.08
CA GLU A 174 -17.64 -15.84 34.24
C GLU A 174 -17.53 -15.00 35.50
N ALA A 175 -16.90 -13.81 35.42
CA ALA A 175 -16.82 -12.89 36.55
C ALA A 175 -18.21 -12.44 37.02
N PHE A 176 -19.12 -12.16 36.08
CA PHE A 176 -20.50 -11.81 36.39
C PHE A 176 -21.25 -12.95 37.10
N ASN A 177 -21.15 -14.18 36.61
CA ASN A 177 -21.83 -15.32 37.25
C ASN A 177 -21.27 -15.66 38.64
N ASN A 178 -19.99 -15.37 38.90
CA ASN A 178 -19.36 -15.60 40.20
C ASN A 178 -19.68 -14.49 41.20
N ASP A 179 -19.75 -13.24 40.73
CA ASP A 179 -20.13 -12.07 41.52
C ASP A 179 -20.90 -11.09 40.62
N ASN A 180 -22.22 -11.05 40.80
CA ASN A 180 -23.10 -10.18 40.02
C ASN A 180 -22.75 -8.68 40.22
N GLY A 181 -22.12 -8.30 41.34
CA GLY A 181 -21.64 -6.94 41.61
C GLY A 181 -20.38 -6.54 40.85
N SER A 182 -19.75 -7.48 40.14
CA SER A 182 -18.51 -7.26 39.40
C SER A 182 -18.69 -6.43 38.12
N LEU A 183 -19.92 -6.21 37.65
CA LEU A 183 -20.24 -5.42 36.46
C LEU A 183 -20.17 -3.92 36.76
N SER A 184 -19.26 -3.23 36.06
CA SER A 184 -19.17 -1.77 36.04
C SER A 184 -19.62 -1.22 34.70
N PHE A 185 -19.92 0.08 34.63
CA PHE A 185 -20.25 0.77 33.38
C PHE A 185 -19.19 0.55 32.29
N LYS A 186 -17.91 0.63 32.67
CA LYS A 186 -16.79 0.37 31.77
C LYS A 186 -16.83 -1.04 31.20
N LYS A 187 -17.07 -2.05 32.04
CA LYS A 187 -17.16 -3.45 31.60
C LYS A 187 -18.34 -3.66 30.66
N ILE A 188 -19.52 -3.10 30.94
CA ILE A 188 -20.68 -3.27 30.07
C ILE A 188 -20.55 -2.52 28.74
N SER A 189 -19.91 -1.35 28.73
CA SER A 189 -19.55 -0.61 27.52
C SER A 189 -18.59 -1.42 26.63
N MET A 190 -17.57 -2.02 27.24
CA MET A 190 -16.63 -2.91 26.55
C MET A 190 -17.31 -4.18 26.04
N VAL A 191 -18.15 -4.86 26.84
CA VAL A 191 -18.94 -6.04 26.43
C VAL A 191 -19.75 -5.73 25.15
N ASN A 192 -20.48 -4.61 25.14
CA ASN A 192 -21.26 -4.17 23.98
C ASN A 192 -20.39 -3.87 22.75
N THR A 193 -19.23 -3.27 22.97
CA THR A 193 -18.28 -2.94 21.91
C THR A 193 -17.70 -4.22 21.30
N TYR A 194 -17.17 -5.13 22.11
CA TYR A 194 -16.64 -6.42 21.66
C TYR A 194 -17.71 -7.27 20.97
N TYR A 195 -18.94 -7.30 21.48
CA TYR A 195 -20.04 -8.01 20.83
C TYR A 195 -20.38 -7.48 19.44
N LYS A 196 -20.30 -6.15 19.22
CA LYS A 196 -20.48 -5.53 17.89
C LYS A 196 -19.34 -5.86 16.92
N LEU A 197 -18.13 -6.06 17.45
CA LEU A 197 -16.93 -6.44 16.69
C LEU A 197 -16.94 -7.91 16.26
N VAL A 198 -17.76 -8.77 16.86
CA VAL A 198 -17.90 -10.16 16.38
C VAL A 198 -18.55 -10.17 14.99
N LYS A 199 -17.80 -10.69 14.01
CA LYS A 199 -18.17 -10.84 12.59
C LYS A 199 -18.38 -12.29 12.16
N ASN A 200 -18.43 -13.21 13.12
CA ASN A 200 -18.86 -14.58 12.90
C ASN A 200 -20.28 -14.78 13.44
N LYS A 201 -21.22 -15.20 12.59
CA LYS A 201 -22.64 -15.32 12.98
C LYS A 201 -22.86 -16.32 14.11
N THR A 202 -22.15 -17.45 14.11
CA THR A 202 -22.30 -18.48 15.13
C THR A 202 -21.75 -18.04 16.48
N VAL A 203 -20.54 -17.47 16.53
CA VAL A 203 -19.95 -16.90 17.75
C VAL A 203 -20.81 -15.76 18.28
N LYS A 204 -21.32 -14.89 17.39
CA LYS A 204 -22.22 -13.80 17.77
C LYS A 204 -23.50 -14.33 18.39
N LYS A 205 -24.14 -15.32 17.77
CA LYS A 205 -25.34 -15.96 18.31
C LYS A 205 -25.08 -16.57 19.69
N ARG A 206 -23.93 -17.23 19.89
CA ARG A 206 -23.52 -17.82 21.17
C ARG A 206 -23.47 -16.80 22.31
N TRP A 207 -22.98 -15.59 22.04
CA TRP A 207 -22.86 -14.53 23.05
C TRP A 207 -24.13 -13.73 23.29
N GLY A 208 -25.09 -13.75 22.37
CA GLY A 208 -26.27 -12.88 22.41
C GLY A 208 -27.01 -12.92 23.75
N GLU A 209 -27.33 -14.11 24.26
CA GLU A 209 -28.05 -14.26 25.53
C GLU A 209 -27.25 -13.76 26.75
N ALA A 210 -25.95 -14.06 26.79
CA ALA A 210 -25.08 -13.66 27.89
C ALA A 210 -24.90 -12.13 27.94
N VAL A 211 -24.71 -11.50 26.78
CA VAL A 211 -24.60 -10.03 26.66
C VAL A 211 -25.90 -9.36 27.11
N THR A 212 -27.06 -9.82 26.62
CA THR A 212 -28.36 -9.29 27.04
C THR A 212 -28.59 -9.41 28.55
N LYS A 213 -28.24 -10.55 29.16
CA LYS A 213 -28.37 -10.72 30.62
C LYS A 213 -27.50 -9.75 31.42
N MET A 214 -26.26 -9.52 30.99
CA MET A 214 -25.37 -8.54 31.64
C MET A 214 -25.89 -7.10 31.48
N ASP A 215 -26.41 -6.76 30.30
CA ASP A 215 -26.99 -5.44 30.01
C ASP A 215 -28.25 -5.18 30.87
N ASP A 216 -29.16 -6.15 30.91
CA ASP A 216 -30.39 -6.08 31.69
C ASP A 216 -30.11 -6.00 33.19
N TYR A 217 -29.15 -6.78 33.69
CA TYR A 217 -28.76 -6.71 35.10
C TYR A 217 -28.21 -5.32 35.45
N PHE A 218 -27.30 -4.78 34.64
CA PHE A 218 -26.71 -3.46 34.87
C PHE A 218 -27.77 -2.35 34.81
N ALA A 219 -28.68 -2.40 33.83
CA ALA A 219 -29.75 -1.42 33.68
C ALA A 219 -30.71 -1.38 34.89
N ASN A 220 -30.95 -2.52 35.54
CA ASN A 220 -31.88 -2.64 36.66
C ASN A 220 -31.26 -2.37 38.04
N HIS A 221 -29.92 -2.32 38.16
CA HIS A 221 -29.22 -2.23 39.46
C HIS A 221 -28.32 -0.99 39.62
N GLN A 222 -28.17 -0.16 38.59
CA GLN A 222 -27.39 1.08 38.61
C GLN A 222 -28.27 2.24 38.13
N GLY A 223 -28.66 3.15 39.02
CA GLY A 223 -29.53 4.28 38.69
C GLY A 223 -28.92 5.19 37.61
N ASP A 224 -29.77 5.75 36.74
CA ASP A 224 -29.38 6.51 35.54
C ASP A 224 -28.37 7.65 35.75
N SER A 225 -28.17 8.13 36.98
CA SER A 225 -27.16 9.14 37.32
C SER A 225 -25.71 8.64 37.21
N SER A 226 -25.46 7.33 37.38
CA SER A 226 -24.09 6.77 37.29
C SER A 226 -23.60 6.65 35.85
N ARG A 227 -24.50 6.48 34.88
CA ARG A 227 -24.19 6.40 33.44
C ARG A 227 -23.61 7.71 32.91
N VAL A 228 -24.22 8.86 33.22
CA VAL A 228 -23.77 10.18 32.72
C VAL A 228 -22.45 10.63 33.37
N ALA A 229 -22.28 10.37 34.66
CA ALA A 229 -21.03 10.69 35.37
C ALA A 229 -19.86 9.81 34.91
N ALA A 230 -20.10 8.52 34.67
CA ALA A 230 -19.08 7.60 34.17
C ALA A 230 -18.69 7.87 32.71
N VAL A 231 -19.63 8.23 31.83
CA VAL A 231 -19.33 8.63 30.44
C VAL A 231 -18.44 9.87 30.38
N LYS A 232 -18.64 10.85 31.28
CA LYS A 232 -17.75 12.00 31.41
C LYS A 232 -16.35 11.60 31.88
N GLN A 233 -16.26 10.70 32.87
CA GLN A 233 -14.96 10.16 33.31
C GLN A 233 -14.26 9.33 32.23
N GLU A 234 -15.01 8.59 31.41
CA GLU A 234 -14.46 7.75 30.34
C GLU A 234 -14.00 8.58 29.13
N LEU A 235 -14.71 9.66 28.80
CA LEU A 235 -14.24 10.65 27.82
C LEU A 235 -12.95 11.34 28.28
N GLU A 236 -12.85 11.70 29.55
CA GLU A 236 -11.64 12.29 30.11
C GLU A 236 -10.50 11.26 30.24
N ALA A 237 -10.81 10.00 30.55
CA ALA A 237 -9.82 8.91 30.56
C ALA A 237 -9.34 8.57 29.14
N LEU A 238 -10.20 8.61 28.12
CA LEU A 238 -9.83 8.42 26.71
C LEU A 238 -8.99 9.58 26.16
N LYS A 239 -9.27 10.83 26.57
CA LYS A 239 -8.40 11.98 26.27
C LYS A 239 -7.01 11.86 26.88
N ASN A 240 -6.91 11.22 28.05
CA ASN A 240 -5.68 11.15 28.84
C ASN A 240 -5.01 9.77 28.83
N ALA A 241 -5.57 8.78 28.12
CA ALA A 241 -4.99 7.44 28.03
C ALA A 241 -3.79 7.48 27.06
N PRO A 242 -2.56 7.15 27.52
CA PRO A 242 -1.47 6.91 26.59
C PRO A 242 -1.79 5.68 25.75
N LEU A 243 -1.70 5.81 24.42
CA LEU A 243 -1.85 4.73 23.44
C LEU A 243 -0.87 3.59 23.79
N THR A 244 -1.33 2.61 24.59
CA THR A 244 -0.46 1.61 25.24
C THR A 244 -0.51 0.23 24.59
N GLU A 245 -1.29 0.06 23.53
CA GLU A 245 -1.09 -1.04 22.60
C GLU A 245 -0.70 -0.45 21.25
N LYS A 246 0.61 -0.50 20.98
CA LYS A 246 1.13 -0.32 19.64
C LYS A 246 0.54 -1.46 18.80
N TYR A 247 -0.56 -1.18 18.12
CA TYR A 247 -0.79 -1.81 16.83
C TYR A 247 0.49 -1.52 16.04
N THR A 248 1.32 -2.54 15.87
CA THR A 248 2.32 -2.55 14.80
C THR A 248 1.52 -3.01 13.61
N PRO A 249 1.09 -2.13 12.69
CA PRO A 249 0.67 -2.62 11.39
C PRO A 249 1.82 -3.50 10.92
N ALA A 250 1.51 -4.69 10.41
CA ALA A 250 2.51 -5.38 9.60
C ALA A 250 3.04 -4.33 8.61
N SER A 251 4.35 -4.11 8.64
CA SER A 251 5.04 -3.35 7.59
C SER A 251 4.92 -4.19 6.33
N VAL A 252 3.75 -4.13 5.71
CA VAL A 252 3.58 -4.45 4.32
C VAL A 252 4.11 -3.22 3.63
N ASP A 253 5.23 -3.34 2.92
CA ASP A 253 5.64 -2.37 1.92
C ASP A 253 4.51 -2.26 0.91
N ILE A 254 3.61 -1.32 1.15
CA ILE A 254 2.53 -0.97 0.25
C ILE A 254 3.18 -0.15 -0.86
N VAL A 255 3.68 -0.82 -1.90
CA VAL A 255 3.93 -0.19 -3.20
C VAL A 255 2.56 0.09 -3.85
N SER A 256 1.81 1.04 -3.28
CA SER A 256 0.43 1.36 -3.70
C SER A 256 0.35 2.07 -5.04
N SER A 257 1.47 2.50 -5.59
CA SER A 257 1.55 2.91 -6.98
C SER A 257 2.99 2.98 -7.40
N LEU A 258 3.40 2.07 -8.28
CA LEU A 258 4.56 2.31 -9.13
C LEU A 258 4.18 3.40 -10.15
N ASN A 259 4.05 4.63 -9.66
CA ASN A 259 3.94 5.81 -10.51
C ASN A 259 5.32 6.01 -11.15
N SER A 260 5.60 5.27 -12.23
CA SER A 260 6.73 5.61 -13.08
C SER A 260 6.41 6.96 -13.71
N THR A 261 6.93 8.03 -13.11
CA THR A 261 7.03 9.30 -13.81
C THR A 261 8.23 9.14 -14.73
N SER A 262 7.99 8.92 -16.02
CA SER A 262 9.05 8.85 -17.04
C SER A 262 10.02 10.03 -16.88
N GLY A 263 9.49 11.23 -16.61
CA GLY A 263 10.29 12.42 -16.36
C GLY A 263 11.21 12.37 -15.14
N ALA A 264 10.84 11.74 -14.02
CA ALA A 264 11.71 11.68 -12.83
C ALA A 264 12.89 10.71 -13.05
N SER A 265 12.62 9.55 -13.66
CA SER A 265 13.67 8.59 -14.03
C SER A 265 14.65 9.17 -15.04
N ASP A 266 14.15 9.92 -16.01
CA ASP A 266 14.98 10.60 -17.02
C ASP A 266 15.83 11.70 -16.36
N SER A 267 15.23 12.56 -15.54
CA SER A 267 15.97 13.61 -14.81
C SER A 267 17.04 13.05 -13.87
N LEU A 268 16.72 11.99 -13.12
CA LEU A 268 17.67 11.35 -12.21
C LEU A 268 18.82 10.67 -12.97
N SER A 269 18.52 10.01 -14.09
CA SER A 269 19.53 9.39 -14.96
C SER A 269 20.42 10.43 -15.63
N GLN A 270 19.84 11.54 -16.12
CA GLN A 270 20.58 12.66 -16.71
C GLN A 270 21.47 13.37 -15.68
N ALA A 271 21.02 13.44 -14.42
CA ALA A 271 21.82 13.92 -13.30
C ALA A 271 22.89 12.91 -12.81
N GLY A 272 23.03 11.75 -13.47
CA GLY A 272 24.02 10.73 -13.15
C GLY A 272 23.76 10.02 -11.80
N ILE A 273 22.51 10.02 -11.33
CA ILE A 273 22.14 9.37 -10.08
C ILE A 273 21.93 7.88 -10.35
N THR A 274 22.73 7.05 -9.67
CA THR A 274 22.72 5.60 -9.84
C THR A 274 22.39 4.83 -8.57
N GLY A 275 22.31 5.53 -7.42
CA GLY A 275 22.05 4.95 -6.12
C GLY A 275 20.71 4.21 -6.06
N LYS A 276 20.65 3.14 -5.27
CA LYS A 276 19.42 2.32 -5.14
C LYS A 276 18.24 3.17 -4.65
N ASN A 277 18.47 4.07 -3.70
CA ASN A 277 17.44 4.97 -3.17
C ASN A 277 17.88 6.42 -3.37
N VAL A 278 16.93 7.29 -3.72
CA VAL A 278 17.13 8.74 -3.82
C VAL A 278 15.91 9.47 -3.27
N LEU A 279 16.13 10.43 -2.39
CA LEU A 279 15.08 11.36 -2.00
C LEU A 279 14.94 12.39 -3.14
N TYR A 280 13.79 12.42 -3.80
CA TYR A 280 13.56 13.25 -4.98
C TYR A 280 12.51 14.31 -4.68
N TYR A 281 12.87 15.57 -4.91
CA TYR A 281 11.94 16.69 -4.86
C TYR A 281 11.72 17.25 -6.26
N ASN A 282 10.45 17.37 -6.65
CA ASN A 282 10.03 18.07 -7.86
C ASN A 282 9.50 19.45 -7.51
N SER A 283 10.31 20.48 -7.73
CA SER A 283 9.95 21.87 -7.42
C SER A 283 8.75 22.36 -8.21
N SER A 284 8.62 21.96 -9.48
CA SER A 284 7.48 22.36 -10.34
C SER A 284 6.13 21.81 -9.87
N LYS A 285 6.14 20.68 -9.15
CA LYS A 285 4.94 20.01 -8.65
C LYS A 285 4.79 20.10 -7.13
N ASN A 286 5.74 20.71 -6.42
CA ASN A 286 5.84 20.73 -4.95
C ASN A 286 5.65 19.33 -4.31
N THR A 287 6.28 18.30 -4.89
CA THR A 287 6.15 16.91 -4.40
C THR A 287 7.50 16.33 -4.04
N LEU A 288 7.57 15.66 -2.89
CA LEU A 288 8.75 14.99 -2.35
C LEU A 288 8.48 13.50 -2.22
N ALA A 289 9.41 12.64 -2.63
CA ALA A 289 9.28 11.19 -2.46
C ALA A 289 10.63 10.51 -2.29
N LEU A 290 10.67 9.45 -1.48
CA LEU A 290 11.75 8.47 -1.55
C LEU A 290 11.53 7.62 -2.80
N MET A 291 12.47 7.68 -3.74
CA MET A 291 12.43 6.88 -4.96
C MET A 291 13.40 5.71 -4.87
N THR A 292 12.90 4.52 -5.16
CA THR A 292 13.67 3.28 -5.26
C THR A 292 13.98 2.99 -6.72
N ARG A 293 15.19 2.54 -7.02
CA ARG A 293 15.61 2.12 -8.35
C ARG A 293 15.25 0.66 -8.57
N VAL A 294 14.24 0.42 -9.38
CA VAL A 294 13.76 -0.92 -9.75
C VAL A 294 13.89 -1.09 -11.27
N SER A 295 14.61 -2.13 -11.70
CA SER A 295 14.83 -2.44 -13.13
C SER A 295 15.33 -1.25 -13.97
N GLY A 296 16.23 -0.44 -13.38
CA GLY A 296 16.85 0.72 -14.04
C GLY A 296 16.05 2.02 -13.99
N LYS A 297 14.80 2.01 -13.47
CA LYS A 297 13.94 3.19 -13.33
C LYS A 297 13.72 3.54 -11.86
N TYR A 298 13.49 4.82 -11.58
CA TYR A 298 13.19 5.34 -10.24
C TYR A 298 11.69 5.45 -10.02
N VAL A 299 11.23 4.94 -8.88
CA VAL A 299 9.82 4.73 -8.56
C VAL A 299 9.54 5.15 -7.12
N ALA A 300 8.47 5.90 -6.89
CA ALA A 300 8.07 6.34 -5.55
C ALA A 300 7.16 5.29 -4.91
N GLU A 301 7.74 4.32 -4.20
CA GLU A 301 7.03 3.15 -3.67
C GLU A 301 5.95 3.56 -2.64
N ASP A 302 6.29 4.50 -1.77
CA ASP A 302 5.43 5.01 -0.69
C ASP A 302 4.61 6.26 -1.07
N GLY A 303 4.57 6.60 -2.37
CA GLY A 303 3.87 7.78 -2.88
C GLY A 303 4.64 9.10 -2.71
N TYR A 304 3.92 10.21 -2.76
CA TYR A 304 4.49 11.57 -2.71
C TYR A 304 3.95 12.33 -1.49
N ALA A 305 4.86 12.93 -0.73
CA ALA A 305 4.54 13.95 0.27
C ALA A 305 4.34 15.31 -0.41
N ASN A 306 3.35 16.06 0.06
CA ASN A 306 3.12 17.43 -0.40
C ASN A 306 4.05 18.40 0.33
N VAL A 307 4.76 19.23 -0.43
CA VAL A 307 5.65 20.25 0.13
C VAL A 307 4.86 21.54 0.32
N LEU A 308 4.77 21.99 1.58
CA LEU A 308 4.03 23.20 1.95
C LEU A 308 4.78 24.46 1.53
N SER A 309 6.10 24.46 1.71
CA SER A 309 6.99 25.51 1.22
C SER A 309 8.41 24.96 1.06
N SER A 310 9.18 25.52 0.13
CA SER A 310 10.58 25.17 -0.06
C SER A 310 11.38 26.38 -0.51
N GLN A 311 12.52 26.60 0.15
CA GLN A 311 13.57 27.53 -0.28
C GLN A 311 14.85 26.78 -0.67
N VAL A 312 14.74 25.48 -0.94
CA VAL A 312 15.88 24.64 -1.32
C VAL A 312 16.16 24.80 -2.81
N SER A 313 17.40 25.16 -3.14
CA SER A 313 17.83 25.32 -4.53
C SER A 313 17.92 23.98 -5.27
N SER A 314 17.77 24.02 -6.60
CA SER A 314 18.00 22.86 -7.47
C SER A 314 19.44 22.34 -7.32
N GLY A 315 19.59 21.02 -7.21
CA GLY A 315 20.92 20.42 -7.06
C GLY A 315 20.92 19.07 -6.37
N LYS A 316 22.13 18.60 -6.08
CA LYS A 316 22.40 17.33 -5.41
C LYS A 316 22.95 17.59 -4.01
N TYR A 317 22.27 17.02 -3.03
CA TYR A 317 22.60 17.07 -1.62
C TYR A 317 22.72 15.64 -1.07
N THR A 318 23.27 15.52 0.13
CA THR A 318 23.30 14.27 0.88
C THR A 318 22.46 14.43 2.14
N VAL A 319 21.59 13.46 2.44
CA VAL A 319 20.96 13.39 3.76
C VAL A 319 22.06 13.06 4.77
N LYS A 320 22.42 14.03 5.61
CA LYS A 320 23.51 13.92 6.57
C LYS A 320 23.05 13.22 7.84
N LYS A 321 21.85 13.55 8.34
CA LYS A 321 21.30 12.96 9.57
C LYS A 321 19.78 13.05 9.64
N LEU A 322 19.18 12.04 10.25
CA LEU A 322 17.81 12.09 10.74
C LEU A 322 17.86 12.61 12.17
N VAL A 323 17.33 13.80 12.38
CA VAL A 323 17.49 14.55 13.61
C VAL A 323 16.37 14.20 14.58
N ASN A 324 16.76 13.75 15.76
CA ASN A 324 15.95 13.77 16.97
C ASN A 324 16.80 14.48 18.03
N ALA A 325 16.81 15.81 17.98
CA ALA A 325 17.83 16.61 18.63
C ALA A 325 17.64 16.69 20.14
N SER A 326 18.76 16.57 20.86
CA SER A 326 18.86 17.02 22.24
C SER A 326 19.15 18.53 22.30
N SER A 327 18.98 19.15 23.48
CA SER A 327 19.32 20.57 23.68
C SER A 327 20.81 20.88 23.54
N SER A 328 21.68 19.88 23.61
CA SER A 328 23.13 20.02 23.43
C SER A 328 23.59 19.57 22.04
N ASP A 329 22.67 19.28 21.12
CA ASP A 329 23.06 18.96 19.75
C ASP A 329 23.33 20.22 18.94
N ALA A 330 24.33 20.14 18.06
CA ALA A 330 24.82 21.27 17.28
C ALA A 330 25.25 20.86 15.87
N ILE A 331 25.27 21.83 14.94
CA ILE A 331 25.90 21.71 13.63
C ILE A 331 26.91 22.82 13.46
N ILE A 332 28.12 22.48 12.99
CA ILE A 332 29.15 23.47 12.64
C ILE A 332 28.72 24.18 11.36
N THR A 333 28.58 25.49 11.42
CA THR A 333 28.04 26.34 10.34
C THR A 333 29.07 27.32 9.78
N ASP A 334 30.23 27.46 10.42
CA ASP A 334 31.34 28.22 9.86
C ASP A 334 31.88 27.55 8.58
N SER A 335 31.66 28.18 7.43
CA SER A 335 32.07 27.67 6.12
C SER A 335 33.59 27.69 5.89
N SER A 336 34.34 28.40 6.74
CA SER A 336 35.81 28.40 6.72
C SER A 336 36.40 27.23 7.52
N ASN A 337 35.60 26.57 8.36
CA ASN A 337 36.02 25.41 9.14
C ASN A 337 35.98 24.14 8.28
N SER A 338 37.01 23.30 8.36
CA SER A 338 37.09 22.03 7.62
C SER A 338 35.97 21.03 7.99
N ASN A 339 35.37 21.20 9.17
CA ASN A 339 34.27 20.41 9.69
C ASN A 339 32.90 21.06 9.41
N PHE A 340 32.81 22.01 8.47
CA PHE A 340 31.54 22.62 8.08
C PHE A 340 30.46 21.56 7.78
N GLY A 341 29.27 21.78 8.32
CA GLY A 341 28.13 20.88 8.21
C GLY A 341 28.22 19.60 9.05
N GLN A 342 29.24 19.46 9.90
CA GLN A 342 29.32 18.33 10.82
C GLN A 342 28.27 18.46 11.93
N TYR A 343 27.47 17.41 12.12
CA TYR A 343 26.57 17.28 13.26
C TYR A 343 27.35 16.75 14.46
N VAL A 344 27.25 17.44 15.60
CA VAL A 344 27.87 17.06 16.87
C VAL A 344 26.75 16.78 17.87
N SER A 345 26.68 15.54 18.35
CA SER A 345 25.65 15.13 19.33
C SER A 345 26.21 15.35 20.73
N ASN A 346 25.38 15.84 21.66
CA ASN A 346 25.81 16.20 23.02
C ASN A 346 27.07 17.08 23.03
N ALA A 347 27.10 18.09 22.18
CA ALA A 347 28.23 18.99 22.03
C ALA A 347 28.51 19.75 23.34
N THR A 348 29.77 19.76 23.71
CA THR A 348 30.38 20.58 24.77
C THR A 348 31.40 21.53 24.14
N ASP A 349 31.77 22.58 24.87
CA ASP A 349 32.83 23.51 24.46
C ASP A 349 34.14 22.76 24.12
N SER A 350 34.50 21.74 24.91
CA SER A 350 35.67 20.91 24.63
C SER A 350 35.54 20.13 23.32
N SER A 351 34.41 19.46 23.09
CA SER A 351 34.17 18.68 21.86
C SER A 351 34.18 19.55 20.60
N LEU A 352 33.74 20.80 20.71
CA LEU A 352 33.72 21.76 19.62
C LEU A 352 35.10 22.38 19.40
N SER A 353 35.85 22.66 20.47
CA SER A 353 37.25 23.08 20.39
C SER A 353 38.13 22.03 19.70
N ASP A 354 37.90 20.73 19.97
CA ASP A 354 38.60 19.63 19.29
C ASP A 354 38.33 19.60 17.77
N LEU A 355 37.20 20.19 17.35
CA LEU A 355 36.80 20.37 15.95
C LEU A 355 37.17 21.76 15.40
N ASN A 356 38.08 22.47 16.08
CA ASN A 356 38.55 23.81 15.74
C ASN A 356 37.44 24.88 15.72
N VAL A 357 36.40 24.71 16.53
CA VAL A 357 35.36 25.72 16.73
C VAL A 357 35.69 26.52 17.98
N SER A 358 35.87 27.83 17.84
CA SER A 358 36.05 28.75 18.97
C SER A 358 34.78 29.58 19.17
N ASN A 359 34.47 29.93 20.43
CA ASN A 359 33.29 30.72 20.80
C ASN A 359 31.97 30.17 20.20
N PRO A 360 31.58 28.93 20.52
CA PRO A 360 30.43 28.27 19.89
C PRO A 360 29.07 28.84 20.31
N GLU A 361 29.02 29.73 21.30
CA GLU A 361 27.78 30.30 21.82
C GLU A 361 27.07 31.19 20.81
N ASN A 362 25.80 30.88 20.59
CA ASN A 362 24.91 31.65 19.72
C ASN A 362 23.45 31.34 20.09
N THR A 363 22.55 32.31 19.90
CA THR A 363 21.13 32.25 20.27
C THR A 363 20.17 32.35 19.08
N THR A 364 20.66 32.51 17.85
CA THR A 364 19.75 32.57 16.68
C THR A 364 19.03 31.24 16.45
N ALA A 365 17.74 31.33 16.14
CA ALA A 365 16.90 30.21 15.73
C ALA A 365 17.07 29.87 14.23
N ASP A 366 17.64 30.78 13.43
CA ASP A 366 17.87 30.58 12.02
C ASP A 366 19.26 29.98 11.78
N PHE A 367 19.29 28.73 11.30
CA PHE A 367 20.53 28.02 11.02
C PHE A 367 21.36 28.64 9.89
N SER A 368 20.76 29.44 9.01
CA SER A 368 21.46 30.11 7.92
C SER A 368 22.29 31.31 8.39
N SER A 369 21.95 31.87 9.54
CA SER A 369 22.65 33.00 10.18
C SER A 369 23.43 32.60 11.43
N ALA A 370 23.33 31.34 11.84
CA ALA A 370 24.09 30.81 12.97
C ALA A 370 25.56 30.63 12.57
N THR A 371 26.49 31.25 13.28
CA THR A 371 27.94 31.08 13.11
C THR A 371 28.60 31.22 14.49
N PRO A 372 29.60 30.40 14.86
CA PRO A 372 30.18 29.30 14.08
C PRO A 372 29.40 27.97 14.20
N VAL A 373 28.39 27.93 15.07
CA VAL A 373 27.56 26.75 15.34
C VAL A 373 26.08 27.12 15.38
N PHE A 374 25.26 26.24 14.83
CA PHE A 374 23.82 26.21 15.04
C PHE A 374 23.47 25.23 16.15
N TRP A 375 22.80 25.70 17.20
CA TRP A 375 22.32 24.89 18.31
C TRP A 375 20.84 24.55 18.14
N PHE A 376 20.48 23.26 18.23
CA PHE A 376 19.10 22.83 18.09
C PHE A 376 18.19 23.37 19.21
N LYS A 377 18.73 23.65 20.40
CA LYS A 377 17.99 24.31 21.50
C LYS A 377 17.35 25.64 21.09
N ASN A 378 17.89 26.32 20.09
CA ASN A 378 17.40 27.62 19.63
C ASN A 378 16.22 27.50 18.66
N ASN A 379 15.93 26.30 18.11
CA ASN A 379 14.85 26.10 17.15
C ASN A 379 14.15 24.75 17.32
N SER A 380 13.04 24.77 18.06
CA SER A 380 12.26 23.57 18.34
C SER A 380 11.59 22.94 17.11
N ALA A 381 11.39 23.68 16.02
CA ALA A 381 10.83 23.13 14.78
C ALA A 381 11.82 22.17 14.07
N LEU A 382 13.12 22.29 14.37
CA LEU A 382 14.16 21.44 13.81
C LEU A 382 14.52 20.25 14.70
N ASN A 383 13.94 20.13 15.91
CA ASN A 383 14.22 19.03 16.83
C ASN A 383 13.88 17.66 16.22
N SER A 384 12.84 17.59 15.39
CA SER A 384 12.54 16.43 14.56
C SER A 384 12.58 16.88 13.10
N SER A 385 13.65 16.54 12.40
CA SER A 385 13.90 17.01 11.04
C SER A 385 14.86 16.09 10.28
N ILE A 386 14.99 16.30 8.97
CA ILE A 386 15.98 15.65 8.13
C ILE A 386 17.02 16.70 7.77
N TYR A 387 18.22 16.56 8.32
CA TYR A 387 19.36 17.40 8.00
C TYR A 387 20.01 16.91 6.71
N PHE A 388 20.11 17.78 5.71
CA PHE A 388 20.80 17.54 4.45
C PHE A 388 21.85 18.62 4.17
N GLY A 389 22.83 18.28 3.33
CA GLY A 389 23.82 19.25 2.92
C GLY A 389 24.81 18.72 1.90
N ASN A 390 25.66 19.61 1.42
CA ASN A 390 26.84 19.33 0.60
C ASN A 390 28.06 20.02 1.23
N SER A 391 29.13 20.25 0.48
CA SER A 391 30.36 20.89 1.00
C SER A 391 30.22 22.38 1.33
N SER A 392 29.15 23.04 0.88
CA SER A 392 28.99 24.50 1.00
C SER A 392 27.59 24.94 1.45
N THR A 393 26.68 24.00 1.67
CA THR A 393 25.29 24.29 1.99
C THR A 393 24.74 23.28 2.97
N ILE A 394 24.03 23.78 3.98
CA ILE A 394 23.25 23.00 4.95
C ILE A 394 21.78 23.34 4.80
N GLY A 395 20.89 22.39 5.07
CA GLY A 395 19.45 22.60 4.98
C GLY A 395 18.66 21.53 5.73
N PHE A 396 17.38 21.78 5.88
CA PHE A 396 16.49 20.92 6.66
C PHE A 396 15.17 20.67 5.95
N ILE A 397 14.68 19.44 6.06
CA ILE A 397 13.27 19.11 5.83
C ILE A 397 12.62 18.96 7.20
N TYR A 398 11.59 19.75 7.48
CA TYR A 398 11.02 19.89 8.82
C TYR A 398 9.50 20.11 8.77
N ALA A 399 8.87 20.08 9.95
CA ALA A 399 7.46 20.34 10.13
C ALA A 399 7.23 21.49 11.12
N GLY A 400 6.25 22.34 10.84
CA GLY A 400 5.98 23.55 11.64
C GLY A 400 7.02 24.67 11.42
N GLY A 401 6.89 25.79 12.16
CA GLY A 401 7.82 26.93 12.08
C GLY A 401 7.62 27.88 10.88
N THR A 402 8.53 28.85 10.76
CA THR A 402 8.62 29.83 9.65
C THR A 402 9.51 29.30 8.53
N GLY A 403 9.31 29.76 7.29
CA GLY A 403 10.17 29.36 6.16
C GLY A 403 11.62 29.82 6.31
N TYR A 404 12.54 28.88 6.54
CA TYR A 404 13.98 29.13 6.59
C TYR A 404 14.64 29.06 5.21
N ASN A 405 15.72 29.81 5.01
CA ASN A 405 16.54 29.70 3.81
C ASN A 405 17.14 28.30 3.70
N ASN A 406 17.12 27.72 2.50
CA ASN A 406 17.46 26.32 2.24
C ASN A 406 16.70 25.31 3.14
N GLY A 407 15.50 25.69 3.57
CA GLY A 407 14.57 24.85 4.31
C GLY A 407 13.40 24.35 3.45
N MET A 408 12.90 23.16 3.76
CA MET A 408 11.70 22.56 3.16
C MET A 408 10.71 22.18 4.24
N GLN A 409 9.51 22.74 4.16
CA GLN A 409 8.44 22.47 5.11
C GLN A 409 7.45 21.45 4.54
N ILE A 410 7.20 20.39 5.29
CA ILE A 410 6.19 19.36 4.99
C ILE A 410 5.28 19.16 6.22
N SER A 411 4.23 18.34 6.08
CA SER A 411 3.37 18.00 7.22
C SER A 411 4.11 17.12 8.24
N SER A 412 3.75 17.21 9.52
CA SER A 412 4.37 16.38 10.56
C SER A 412 4.17 14.88 10.33
N SER A 413 3.03 14.47 9.77
CA SER A 413 2.75 13.08 9.41
C SER A 413 3.67 12.61 8.27
N ASP A 414 3.84 13.43 7.23
CA ASP A 414 4.71 13.08 6.11
C ASP A 414 6.17 13.04 6.53
N LEU A 415 6.60 13.96 7.41
CA LEU A 415 7.95 13.96 7.96
C LEU A 415 8.25 12.70 8.78
N SER A 416 7.32 12.33 9.68
CA SER A 416 7.47 11.12 10.50
C SER A 416 7.54 9.87 9.62
N ASN A 417 6.69 9.77 8.60
CA ASN A 417 6.70 8.66 7.66
C ASN A 417 8.01 8.62 6.87
N LEU A 418 8.43 9.75 6.32
CA LEU A 418 9.67 9.85 5.55
C LEU A 418 10.89 9.46 6.40
N MET A 419 11.01 9.99 7.63
CA MET A 419 12.08 9.66 8.56
C MET A 419 12.12 8.17 8.95
N SER A 420 11.00 7.45 8.87
CA SER A 420 10.96 6.00 9.13
C SER A 420 11.48 5.15 7.95
N GLN A 421 11.54 5.72 6.74
CA GLN A 421 11.88 5.03 5.50
C GLN A 421 13.25 5.40 4.94
N ILE A 422 13.71 6.62 5.17
CA ILE A 422 15.01 7.09 4.70
C ILE A 422 16.14 6.74 5.66
N SER A 423 17.37 6.73 5.16
CA SER A 423 18.59 6.60 5.98
C SER A 423 19.54 7.75 5.71
N SER A 424 20.46 8.03 6.64
CA SER A 424 21.59 8.92 6.34
C SER A 424 22.44 8.37 5.19
N GLY A 425 23.06 9.25 4.43
CA GLY A 425 23.91 8.92 3.28
C GLY A 425 23.17 8.82 1.95
N ILE A 426 21.83 8.82 1.94
CA ILE A 426 21.09 8.83 0.67
C ILE A 426 21.27 10.17 -0.05
N THR A 427 21.24 10.13 -1.38
CA THR A 427 21.20 11.34 -2.20
C THR A 427 19.84 12.01 -2.04
N PHE A 428 19.84 13.31 -1.81
CA PHE A 428 18.68 14.16 -1.95
C PHE A 428 18.85 15.01 -3.21
N TYR A 429 17.95 14.84 -4.18
CA TYR A 429 17.99 15.55 -5.46
C TYR A 429 16.79 16.47 -5.59
N VAL A 430 17.07 17.74 -5.88
CA VAL A 430 16.08 18.77 -6.13
C VAL A 430 16.07 19.09 -7.62
N ASN A 431 14.96 18.78 -8.27
CA ASN A 431 14.69 19.07 -9.68
C ASN A 431 13.88 20.36 -9.82
#